data_AF-A0A6L6EEF2-F1
#
_entry.id   AF-A0A6L6EEF2-F1
#
_cell.length_a   1.000
_cell.length_b   1.000
_cell.length_c   1.000
_cell.angle_alpha   90.00
_cell.angle_beta   90.00
_cell.angle_gamma   90.00
#
_symmetry.space_group_name_H-M   'P 1'
#
loop_
_entity.id
_entity.type
_entity.pdbx_description
1 polymer ?
#
loop_
_entity_poly.entity_id
_entity_poly.type
_entity_poly.pdbx_seq_one_letter_code
_entity_poly.pdbx_strand_id
1 'polypeptide(L)'
;MKEPDWIHEDKVSKPATARQRIFLHIAISIIFPFCIWAGWFELTRAVHGNWRAWVYSFEWPLIGFTAIYLWRRFLSGNLPKIPKPDLPAE
;
A
#
# COMPACT_ATOMS: atom_id res chain seq x y z
N MET A 1 -26.37 -8.86 -27.22
CA MET A 1 -26.76 -8.05 -26.04
C MET A 1 -25.88 -6.82 -26.10
N LYS A 2 -26.43 -5.59 -26.23
CA LYS A 2 -25.59 -4.40 -26.44
C LYS A 2 -24.76 -4.16 -25.17
N GLU A 3 -23.45 -4.03 -25.33
CA GLU A 3 -22.57 -3.74 -24.20
C GLU A 3 -22.94 -2.40 -23.56
N PRO A 4 -22.97 -2.31 -22.22
CA PRO A 4 -23.29 -1.07 -21.54
C PRO A 4 -22.11 -0.09 -21.60
N ASP A 5 -22.40 1.18 -21.88
CA ASP A 5 -21.44 2.25 -22.19
C ASP A 5 -20.32 2.46 -21.14
N TRP A 6 -20.50 1.99 -19.90
CA TRP A 6 -19.50 2.08 -18.84
C TRP A 6 -18.28 1.16 -19.04
N ILE A 7 -18.33 0.21 -19.97
CA ILE A 7 -17.21 -0.71 -20.27
C ILE A 7 -16.07 0.03 -21.00
N HIS A 8 -16.38 0.97 -21.87
CA HIS A 8 -15.38 1.76 -22.60
C HIS A 8 -14.95 3.02 -21.87
N GLU A 9 -15.64 3.37 -20.78
CA GLU A 9 -15.35 4.57 -19.99
C GLU A 9 -13.98 4.42 -19.30
N ASP A 10 -12.96 5.03 -19.89
CA ASP A 10 -11.64 5.20 -19.31
C ASP A 10 -11.76 6.17 -18.13
N LYS A 11 -12.02 5.63 -16.94
CA LYS A 11 -11.97 6.41 -15.70
C LYS A 11 -10.53 6.88 -15.46
N VAL A 12 -10.18 8.03 -16.06
CA VAL A 12 -8.95 8.74 -15.75
C VAL A 12 -8.99 9.05 -14.25
N SER A 13 -8.14 8.37 -13.50
CA SER A 13 -8.03 8.57 -12.06
C SER A 13 -7.66 10.03 -11.81
N LYS A 14 -8.57 10.79 -11.18
CA LYS A 14 -8.33 12.20 -10.84
C LYS A 14 -7.06 12.30 -9.98
N PRO A 15 -6.19 13.30 -10.21
CA PRO A 15 -5.00 13.49 -9.40
C PRO A 15 -5.38 13.67 -7.92
N ALA A 16 -4.57 13.13 -7.02
CA ALA A 16 -4.84 13.19 -5.59
C ALA A 16 -4.96 14.64 -5.11
N THR A 17 -6.09 14.95 -4.48
CA THR A 17 -6.44 16.26 -3.94
C THR A 17 -5.51 16.61 -2.77
N ALA A 18 -5.29 17.90 -2.49
CA ALA A 18 -4.45 18.36 -1.37
C ALA A 18 -4.82 17.70 -0.03
N ARG A 19 -6.13 17.51 0.23
CA ARG A 19 -6.63 16.80 1.42
C ARG A 19 -6.17 15.34 1.47
N GLN A 20 -6.18 14.63 0.35
CA GLN A 20 -5.72 13.24 0.27
C GLN A 20 -4.21 13.13 0.53
N ARG A 21 -3.42 14.12 0.07
CA ARG A 21 -1.98 14.18 0.37
C ARG A 21 -1.72 14.32 1.87
N ILE A 22 -2.44 15.21 2.56
CA ILE A 22 -2.33 15.40 4.02
C ILE A 22 -2.67 14.08 4.74
N PHE A 23 -3.76 13.42 4.38
CA PHE A 23 -4.10 12.12 4.95
C PHE A 23 -2.99 11.08 4.71
N LEU A 24 -2.37 11.07 3.54
CA LEU A 24 -1.26 10.17 3.23
C LEU A 24 -0.05 10.41 4.14
N HIS A 25 0.29 11.67 4.40
CA HIS A 25 1.36 12.05 5.33
C HIS A 25 1.05 11.63 6.77
N ILE A 26 -0.18 11.84 7.23
CA ILE A 26 -0.60 11.43 8.58
C ILE A 26 -0.56 9.91 8.70
N ALA A 27 -1.09 9.19 7.71
CA ALA A 27 -1.12 7.73 7.70
C ALA A 27 0.30 7.15 7.79
N ILE A 28 1.25 7.63 6.98
CA ILE A 28 2.62 7.11 7.03
C ILE A 28 3.31 7.48 8.35
N SER A 29 3.04 8.68 8.88
CA SER A 29 3.61 9.13 10.15
C SER A 29 3.14 8.31 11.35
N ILE A 30 2.01 7.60 11.26
CA ILE A 30 1.50 6.72 12.31
C ILE A 30 1.95 5.27 12.05
N ILE A 31 1.76 4.78 10.83
CA ILE A 31 2.02 3.38 10.46
C ILE A 31 3.49 3.04 10.56
N PHE A 32 4.38 3.92 10.10
CA PHE A 32 5.82 3.65 10.08
C PHE A 32 6.42 3.47 11.49
N PRO A 33 6.24 4.42 12.44
CA PRO A 33 6.75 4.21 13.79
C PRO A 33 6.07 3.03 14.51
N PHE A 34 4.79 2.79 14.23
CA PHE A 34 4.09 1.62 14.76
C PHE A 34 4.73 0.30 14.29
N CYS A 35 5.07 0.18 13.01
CA CYS A 35 5.74 -1.01 12.48
C CYS A 35 7.14 -1.21 13.07
N ILE A 36 7.92 -0.13 13.26
CA ILE A 36 9.24 -0.21 13.91
C ILE A 36 9.08 -0.67 15.37
N TRP A 37 8.12 -0.07 16.08
CA TRP A 37 7.86 -0.42 17.47
C TRP A 37 7.40 -1.88 17.64
N ALA A 38 6.49 -2.34 16.78
CA ALA A 38 6.03 -3.73 16.76
C ALA A 38 7.17 -4.71 16.44
N GLY A 39 8.03 -4.37 15.46
CA GLY A 39 9.22 -5.17 15.15
C GLY A 39 10.19 -5.27 16.33
N TRP A 40 10.44 -4.16 17.03
CA TRP A 40 11.29 -4.13 18.23
C TRP A 40 10.69 -4.95 19.39
N PHE A 41 9.38 -4.83 19.62
CA PHE A 41 8.67 -5.58 20.65
C PHE A 41 8.74 -7.09 20.40
N GLU A 42 8.48 -7.52 19.16
CA GLU A 42 8.59 -8.94 18.79
C GLU A 42 10.04 -9.43 18.82
N LEU A 43 11.02 -8.59 18.46
CA LEU A 43 12.44 -8.95 18.56
C LEU A 43 12.85 -9.19 20.02
N THR A 44 12.38 -8.35 20.93
CA THR A 44 12.59 -8.57 22.37
C THR A 44 11.99 -9.92 22.79
N ARG A 45 10.78 -10.25 22.33
CA ARG A 45 10.12 -11.55 22.63
C ARG A 45 10.82 -12.74 21.97
N ALA A 46 11.39 -12.57 20.78
CA ALA A 46 12.11 -13.61 20.06
C ALA A 46 13.39 -14.03 20.80
N VAL A 47 14.13 -13.05 21.34
CA VAL A 47 15.32 -13.29 22.17
C VAL A 47 14.99 -14.01 23.47
N HIS A 48 13.78 -13.81 24.01
CA HIS A 48 13.28 -14.53 25.21
C HIS A 48 12.79 -15.97 24.92
N GLY A 49 13.13 -16.53 23.75
CA GLY A 49 12.91 -17.95 23.44
C GLY A 49 11.63 -18.24 22.63
N ASN A 50 10.92 -17.22 22.17
CA ASN A 50 9.69 -17.41 21.43
C ASN A 50 9.95 -17.47 19.92
N TRP A 51 10.15 -18.68 19.37
CA TRP A 51 10.62 -18.85 17.98
C TRP A 51 9.72 -18.17 16.92
N ARG A 52 8.40 -18.15 17.12
CA ARG A 52 7.44 -17.51 16.20
C ARG A 52 7.63 -16.00 16.11
N ALA A 53 8.14 -15.36 17.16
CA ALA A 53 8.32 -13.93 17.21
C ALA A 53 9.41 -13.45 16.22
N TRP A 54 10.34 -14.32 15.83
CA TRP A 54 11.34 -14.01 14.81
C TRP A 54 10.73 -13.61 13.47
N VAL A 55 9.68 -14.31 13.02
CA VAL A 55 9.00 -13.99 11.75
C VAL A 55 8.43 -12.58 11.81
N TYR A 56 7.73 -12.27 12.90
CA TYR A 56 7.11 -10.97 13.09
C TYR A 56 8.14 -9.84 13.21
N SER A 57 9.31 -10.08 13.83
CA SER A 57 10.41 -9.10 13.87
C SER A 57 10.87 -8.65 12.48
N PHE A 58 10.75 -9.49 11.45
CA PHE A 58 11.06 -9.14 10.06
C PHE A 58 9.85 -8.66 9.26
N GLU A 59 8.68 -9.28 9.50
CA GLU A 59 7.43 -8.94 8.82
C GLU A 59 7.02 -7.49 9.08
N TRP A 60 7.11 -7.02 10.34
CA TRP A 60 6.74 -5.66 10.71
C TRP A 60 7.58 -4.59 10.00
N PRO A 61 8.93 -4.64 10.00
CA PRO A 61 9.76 -3.76 9.17
C PRO A 61 9.41 -3.83 7.68
N LEU A 62 9.18 -5.03 7.14
CA LEU A 62 8.88 -5.22 5.71
C LEU A 62 7.55 -4.54 5.34
N ILE A 63 6.52 -4.65 6.18
CA ILE A 63 5.26 -3.91 6.05
C ILE A 63 5.52 -2.40 6.12
N GLY A 64 6.34 -1.94 7.07
CA GLY A 64 6.71 -0.53 7.21
C GLY A 64 7.39 0.05 5.96
N PHE A 65 8.35 -0.69 5.38
CA PHE A 65 9.00 -0.30 4.13
C PHE A 65 8.02 -0.32 2.95
N THR A 66 7.12 -1.32 2.89
CA THR A 66 6.08 -1.40 1.87
C THR A 66 5.12 -0.22 1.94
N ALA A 67 4.74 0.20 3.15
CA ALA A 67 3.91 1.37 3.38
C ALA A 67 4.60 2.66 2.88
N ILE A 68 5.91 2.83 3.13
CA ILE A 68 6.69 3.96 2.58
C ILE A 68 6.70 3.92 1.05
N TYR A 69 6.95 2.75 0.46
CA TYR A 69 6.98 2.58 -0.99
C TYR A 69 5.64 2.99 -1.63
N LEU A 70 4.53 2.48 -1.09
CA LEU A 70 3.19 2.84 -1.55
C LEU A 70 2.89 4.33 -1.35
N TRP A 71 3.24 4.90 -0.20
CA TRP A 71 3.08 6.32 0.08
C TRP A 71 3.80 7.20 -0.97
N ARG A 72 5.05 6.88 -1.31
CA ARG A 72 5.80 7.58 -2.37
C ARG A 72 5.14 7.42 -3.74
N ARG A 73 4.60 6.24 -4.04
CA ARG A 73 3.94 5.95 -5.32
C ARG A 73 2.61 6.70 -5.46
N PHE A 74 1.82 6.75 -4.41
CA PHE A 74 0.57 7.53 -4.36
C PHE A 74 0.83 9.04 -4.42
N LEU A 75 1.87 9.55 -3.75
CA LEU A 75 2.28 10.96 -3.84
C LEU A 75 2.71 11.37 -5.24
N SER A 76 3.48 10.51 -5.92
CA SER A 76 3.98 10.77 -7.27
C SER A 76 2.93 10.59 -8.37
N GLY A 77 1.75 10.05 -8.05
CA GLY A 77 0.68 9.80 -9.03
C GLY A 77 0.99 8.67 -10.04
N ASN A 78 2.12 7.96 -9.88
CA ASN A 78 2.55 6.88 -10.77
C ASN A 78 1.87 5.55 -10.40
N LEU A 79 0.54 5.51 -10.43
CA LEU A 79 -0.18 4.25 -10.24
C LEU A 79 0.07 3.32 -11.43
N PRO A 80 0.29 2.01 -11.21
CA PRO A 80 0.39 1.06 -12.31
C PRO A 80 -0.90 1.15 -13.15
N LYS A 81 -0.77 1.39 -14.46
CA LYS A 81 -1.90 1.21 -15.36
C LYS A 81 -2.22 -0.28 -15.41
N ILE A 82 -3.47 -0.62 -15.13
CA ILE A 82 -3.94 -1.99 -15.30
C ILE A 82 -4.09 -2.20 -16.82
N PRO A 83 -3.34 -3.14 -17.43
CA PRO A 83 -3.51 -3.44 -18.85
C PRO A 83 -4.94 -3.96 -19.07
N LYS A 84 -5.64 -3.37 -20.03
CA LYS A 84 -6.97 -3.86 -20.41
C LYS A 84 -6.80 -5.13 -21.26
N PRO A 85 -7.58 -6.19 -21.03
CA PRO A 85 -7.66 -7.31 -21.96
C PRO A 85 -8.19 -6.83 -23.32
N ASP A 86 -7.56 -7.25 -24.42
CA ASP A 86 -8.11 -7.04 -25.76
C ASP A 86 -9.30 -7.99 -25.96
N LEU A 87 -10.48 -7.50 -25.57
CA LEU A 87 -11.75 -8.19 -25.86
C LEU A 87 -12.14 -7.86 -27.32
N PRO A 88 -12.44 -8.87 -28.16
CA PRO A 88 -12.98 -8.60 -29.49
C PRO A 88 -14.32 -7.88 -29.37
N ALA A 89 -14.48 -6.78 -30.10
CA ALA A 89 -15.76 -6.10 -30.23
C ALA A 89 -16.71 -7.00 -31.05
N GLU A 90 -17.75 -7.55 -30.42
CA GLU A 90 -18.82 -8.32 -31.07
C GLU A 90 -20.03 -7.44 -31.41
#